data_AF-A0A241XRD1-F1
#
_entry.id   AF-A0A241XRD1-F1
#
_cell.length_a   1.000
_cell.length_b   1.000
_cell.length_c   1.000
_cell.angle_alpha   90.00
_cell.angle_beta   90.00
_cell.angle_gamma   90.00
#
_symmetry.space_group_name_H-M   'P 1'
#
loop_
_entity.id
_entity.type
_entity.pdbx_description
1 polymer ?
#
loop_
_entity_poly.entity_id
_entity_poly.type
_entity_poly.pdbx_seq_one_letter_code
_entity_poly.pdbx_strand_id
1 'polypeptide(L)'
;MSIRSKPLNRNYVLLPWVALLLAMFITWASTRDYSGAPPARIFAKTAVSTAVGNITSIHLHETSSSTSTTLVTDVGSFHVRGAVSAALGDGVTLTKETTGSTERTFACIESKIKTGCYDLL
;
A
#
# COMPACT_ATOMS: atom_id res chain seq x y z
N MET A 1 -68.37 -31.40 32.03
CA MET A 1 -67.11 -30.72 32.36
C MET A 1 -66.10 -31.07 31.26
N SER A 2 -65.72 -30.13 30.39
CA SER A 2 -64.79 -30.40 29.28
C SER A 2 -63.78 -29.26 29.18
N ILE A 3 -62.54 -29.56 29.57
CA ILE A 3 -61.40 -28.65 29.53
C ILE A 3 -60.88 -28.63 28.09
N ARG A 4 -60.96 -27.47 27.43
CA ARG A 4 -60.47 -27.26 26.07
C ARG A 4 -59.02 -26.78 26.13
N SER A 5 -58.08 -27.69 25.92
CA SER A 5 -56.66 -27.38 25.78
C SER A 5 -56.42 -26.62 24.47
N LYS A 6 -55.67 -25.50 24.54
CA LYS A 6 -55.28 -24.70 23.38
C LYS A 6 -54.21 -25.45 22.57
N PRO A 7 -54.25 -25.42 21.22
CA PRO A 7 -53.26 -26.10 20.40
C PRO A 7 -51.90 -25.39 20.52
N LEU A 8 -50.90 -26.16 20.95
CA LEU A 8 -49.51 -25.74 21.06
C LEU A 8 -48.95 -25.46 19.66
N ASN A 9 -48.54 -24.22 19.41
CA ASN A 9 -48.10 -23.74 18.10
C ASN A 9 -46.84 -24.50 17.63
N ARG A 10 -46.91 -25.13 16.45
CA ARG A 10 -45.87 -25.99 15.85
C ARG A 10 -44.52 -25.29 15.63
N ASN A 11 -44.48 -23.95 15.73
CA ASN A 11 -43.28 -23.13 15.57
C ASN A 11 -42.26 -23.28 16.72
N TYR A 12 -42.65 -23.74 17.91
CA TYR A 12 -41.73 -23.88 19.05
C TYR A 12 -40.71 -25.00 18.89
N VAL A 13 -40.96 -25.97 18.01
CA VAL A 13 -40.03 -27.09 17.77
C VAL A 13 -38.95 -26.70 16.75
N LEU A 14 -39.25 -25.80 15.80
CA LEU A 14 -38.32 -25.44 14.72
C LEU A 14 -37.33 -24.33 15.12
N LEU A 15 -37.76 -23.40 15.98
CA LEU A 15 -36.93 -22.29 16.47
C LEU A 15 -35.59 -22.71 17.10
N PRO A 16 -35.52 -23.70 18.01
CA PRO A 16 -34.24 -24.07 18.63
C PRO A 16 -33.26 -24.70 17.64
N TRP A 17 -33.76 -25.49 16.66
CA TRP A 17 -32.92 -26.10 15.63
C TRP A 17 -32.33 -25.06 14.68
N VAL A 18 -33.12 -24.05 14.30
CA VAL A 18 -32.64 -22.94 13.47
C VAL A 18 -31.56 -22.15 14.21
N ALA A 19 -31.77 -21.85 15.50
CA ALA A 19 -30.77 -21.13 16.30
C ALA A 19 -29.46 -21.91 16.45
N LEU A 20 -29.54 -23.24 16.59
CA LEU A 20 -28.36 -24.11 16.75
C LEU A 20 -27.52 -24.18 15.47
N LEU A 21 -28.17 -24.31 14.30
CA LEU A 21 -27.48 -24.27 13.01
C LEU A 21 -26.81 -22.92 12.75
N LEU A 22 -27.46 -21.82 13.15
CA LEU A 22 -26.94 -20.47 12.98
C LEU A 22 -25.70 -20.22 13.87
N ALA A 23 -25.71 -20.71 15.11
CA ALA A 23 -24.55 -20.66 16.01
C ALA A 23 -23.37 -21.51 15.50
N MET A 24 -23.64 -22.68 14.93
CA MET A 24 -22.62 -23.53 14.31
C MET A 24 -21.97 -22.86 13.09
N PHE A 25 -22.76 -22.16 12.29
CA PHE A 25 -22.26 -21.45 11.11
C PHE A 25 -21.37 -20.25 11.50
N ILE A 26 -21.75 -19.49 12.54
CA ILE A 26 -20.96 -18.35 13.04
C ILE A 26 -19.61 -18.83 13.61
N THR A 27 -19.61 -19.92 14.37
CA THR A 27 -18.37 -20.49 14.94
C THR A 27 -17.45 -21.09 13.88
N TRP A 28 -18.01 -21.72 12.83
CA TRP A 28 -17.23 -22.19 11.69
C TRP A 28 -16.66 -21.05 10.83
N ALA A 29 -17.43 -19.96 10.65
CA ALA A 29 -16.94 -18.78 9.93
C ALA A 29 -15.80 -18.07 10.68
N SER A 30 -15.85 -18.07 12.02
CA SER A 30 -14.86 -17.39 12.87
C SER A 30 -13.55 -18.17 13.03
N THR A 31 -13.55 -19.49 12.80
CA THR A 31 -12.36 -20.37 12.93
C THR A 31 -11.57 -20.54 11.64
N ARG A 32 -11.98 -19.86 10.55
CA ARG A 32 -11.12 -19.69 9.38
C ARG A 32 -10.07 -18.61 9.67
N ASP A 33 -9.22 -18.88 10.64
CA ASP A 33 -7.94 -18.19 10.75
C ASP A 33 -7.20 -18.44 9.43
N TYR A 34 -7.12 -17.39 8.62
CA TYR A 34 -6.32 -17.27 7.42
C TYR A 34 -4.82 -17.35 7.80
N SER A 35 -4.40 -18.48 8.36
CA SER A 35 -2.99 -18.79 8.63
C SER A 35 -2.41 -19.44 7.39
N GLY A 36 -2.16 -18.60 6.39
CA GLY A 36 -1.60 -19.03 5.12
C GLY A 36 -1.14 -17.84 4.31
N ALA A 37 -0.41 -16.91 4.93
CA ALA A 37 0.42 -16.01 4.15
C ALA A 37 1.36 -16.89 3.30
N PRO A 38 1.32 -16.82 1.96
CA PRO A 38 2.27 -17.57 1.15
C PRO A 38 3.68 -17.13 1.54
N PRO A 39 4.68 -18.04 1.56
CA PRO A 39 6.06 -17.64 1.81
C PRO A 39 6.42 -16.54 0.82
N ALA A 40 6.86 -15.39 1.33
CA ALA A 40 7.27 -14.27 0.50
C ALA A 40 8.29 -14.81 -0.51
N ARG A 41 7.95 -14.81 -1.80
CA ARG A 41 8.95 -15.04 -2.85
C ARG A 41 9.91 -13.87 -2.74
N ILE A 42 11.02 -14.06 -2.04
CA ILE A 42 12.13 -13.10 -2.00
C ILE A 42 12.78 -13.16 -3.38
N PHE A 43 12.15 -12.56 -4.38
CA PHE A 43 12.92 -11.91 -5.43
C PHE A 43 13.73 -10.88 -4.66
N ALA A 44 15.04 -11.09 -4.53
CA ALA A 44 15.92 -10.22 -3.79
C ALA A 44 15.86 -8.82 -4.41
N LYS A 45 14.92 -8.01 -3.93
CA LYS A 45 14.84 -6.58 -4.24
C LYS A 45 15.88 -5.93 -3.36
N THR A 46 17.11 -5.91 -3.83
CA THR A 46 18.17 -5.16 -3.18
C THR A 46 17.91 -3.69 -3.50
N ALA A 47 17.39 -2.96 -2.52
CA ALA A 47 17.24 -1.52 -2.57
C ALA A 47 18.43 -0.89 -1.83
N VAL A 48 19.33 -0.22 -2.55
CA VAL A 48 20.40 0.57 -1.95
C VAL A 48 19.94 2.02 -1.94
N SER A 49 19.75 2.59 -0.74
CA SER A 49 19.42 4.00 -0.57
C SER A 49 20.67 4.80 -0.22
N THR A 50 20.90 5.90 -0.94
CA THR A 50 22.00 6.84 -0.72
C THR A 50 21.44 8.23 -0.49
N ALA A 51 21.80 8.88 0.62
CA ALA A 51 21.39 10.25 0.88
C ALA A 51 22.17 11.23 -0.01
N VAL A 52 21.47 12.17 -0.64
CA VAL A 52 22.02 13.05 -1.70
C VAL A 52 21.92 14.52 -1.31
N GLY A 53 21.73 14.77 -0.01
CA GLY A 53 21.64 16.10 0.57
C GLY A 53 20.27 16.74 0.36
N ASN A 54 20.23 18.05 0.55
CA ASN A 54 19.01 18.84 0.46
C ASN A 54 18.91 19.53 -0.90
N ILE A 55 17.68 19.84 -1.31
CA ILE A 55 17.42 20.55 -2.57
C ILE A 55 17.83 22.02 -2.45
N THR A 56 18.70 22.46 -3.35
CA THR A 56 19.17 23.86 -3.47
C THR A 56 18.47 24.60 -4.61
N SER A 57 18.09 23.90 -5.69
CA SER A 57 17.22 24.46 -6.74
C SER A 57 16.39 23.39 -7.45
N ILE A 58 15.27 23.82 -8.05
CA ILE A 58 14.34 22.97 -8.79
C ILE A 58 14.04 23.64 -10.13
N HIS A 59 14.19 22.91 -11.22
CA HIS A 59 13.88 23.39 -12.58
C HIS A 59 12.90 22.44 -13.26
N LEU A 60 11.70 22.92 -13.57
CA LEU A 60 10.71 22.17 -14.33
C LEU A 60 10.95 22.38 -15.83
N HIS A 61 11.10 21.28 -16.56
CA HIS A 61 11.22 21.26 -18.01
C HIS A 61 9.96 20.61 -18.58
N GLU A 62 9.13 21.41 -19.25
CA GLU A 62 7.90 20.95 -19.87
C GLU A 62 7.95 21.22 -21.38
N THR A 63 7.62 20.19 -22.14
CA THR A 63 7.41 20.24 -23.59
C THR A 63 5.99 19.76 -23.89
N SER A 64 5.53 19.93 -25.13
CA SER A 64 4.20 19.45 -25.55
C SER A 64 3.98 17.94 -25.38
N SER A 65 5.05 17.15 -25.25
CA SER A 65 5.00 15.68 -25.17
C SER A 65 5.61 15.08 -23.91
N SER A 66 6.32 15.87 -23.10
CA SER A 66 7.02 15.35 -21.93
C SER A 66 7.20 16.41 -20.84
N THR A 67 7.21 15.94 -19.60
CA THR A 67 7.54 16.75 -18.43
C THR A 67 8.67 16.06 -17.67
N SER A 68 9.69 16.80 -17.29
CA SER A 68 10.83 16.34 -16.50
C SER A 68 11.27 17.44 -15.55
N THR A 69 11.82 17.07 -14.40
CA THR A 69 12.30 18.04 -13.42
C THR A 69 13.78 17.81 -13.13
N THR A 70 14.56 18.87 -13.08
CA THR A 70 15.95 18.84 -12.62
C THR A 70 15.99 19.29 -11.17
N LEU A 71 16.50 18.41 -10.31
CA LEU A 71 16.72 18.66 -8.90
C LEU A 71 18.21 18.91 -8.70
N VAL A 72 18.57 20.11 -8.24
CA VAL A 72 19.93 20.40 -7.80
C VAL A 72 19.96 20.25 -6.29
N THR A 73 20.87 19.42 -5.82
CA THR A 73 21.12 19.17 -4.40
C THR A 73 22.53 19.59 -4.02
N ASP A 74 22.85 19.51 -2.73
CA ASP A 74 24.20 19.79 -2.22
C ASP A 74 25.29 18.90 -2.82
N VAL A 75 24.91 17.71 -3.30
CA VAL A 75 25.85 16.68 -3.80
C VAL A 75 25.96 16.70 -5.32
N GLY A 76 24.91 17.13 -6.04
CA GLY A 76 24.90 17.12 -7.49
C GLY A 76 23.56 17.50 -8.08
N SER A 77 23.39 17.29 -9.39
CA SER A 77 22.15 17.55 -10.11
C SER A 77 21.57 16.27 -10.69
N PHE A 78 20.26 16.08 -10.53
CA PHE A 78 19.55 14.85 -10.89
C PHE A 78 18.35 15.19 -11.76
N HIS A 79 18.20 14.49 -12.87
CA HIS A 79 17.03 14.63 -13.74
C HIS A 79 16.04 13.52 -13.43
N VAL A 80 14.81 13.91 -13.15
CA VAL A 80 13.72 12.98 -12.82
C VAL A 80 12.57 13.16 -13.79
N ARG A 81 11.86 12.06 -14.02
CA ARG A 81 10.72 12.02 -14.93
C ARG A 81 9.47 12.58 -14.26
N GLY A 82 8.78 13.48 -14.95
CA GLY A 82 7.54 14.10 -14.49
C GLY A 82 7.73 15.37 -13.65
N ALA A 83 6.61 15.90 -13.18
CA ALA A 83 6.55 17.03 -12.26
C ALA A 83 6.71 16.55 -10.81
N VAL A 84 7.62 17.19 -10.09
CA VAL A 84 7.97 16.83 -8.72
C VAL A 84 7.31 17.79 -7.75
N SER A 85 6.78 17.26 -6.65
CA SER A 85 6.30 18.07 -5.52
C SER A 85 7.40 18.14 -4.48
N ALA A 86 8.23 19.19 -4.55
CA ALA A 86 9.36 19.41 -3.64
C ALA A 86 9.55 20.90 -3.36
N ALA A 87 10.17 21.21 -2.22
CA ALA A 87 10.55 22.54 -1.80
C ALA A 87 12.07 22.62 -1.56
N LEU A 88 12.59 23.84 -1.54
CA LEU A 88 13.99 24.09 -1.20
C LEU A 88 14.26 23.65 0.25
N GLY A 89 15.36 22.95 0.46
CA GLY A 89 15.73 22.38 1.75
C GLY A 89 15.15 21.00 2.06
N ASP A 90 14.27 20.45 1.20
CA ASP A 90 13.79 19.07 1.36
C ASP A 90 14.92 18.07 1.11
N GLY A 91 14.94 16.99 1.89
CA GLY A 91 15.95 15.94 1.78
C GLY A 91 15.68 15.01 0.59
N VAL A 92 16.73 14.62 -0.12
CA VAL A 92 16.65 13.70 -1.26
C VAL A 92 17.48 12.45 -0.99
N THR A 93 16.90 11.30 -1.28
CA THR A 93 17.57 10.00 -1.24
C THR A 93 17.45 9.31 -2.60
N LEU A 94 18.55 8.75 -3.09
CA LEU A 94 18.55 7.92 -4.30
C LEU A 94 18.40 6.47 -3.89
N THR A 95 17.31 5.84 -4.32
CA THR A 95 17.07 4.42 -4.13
C THR A 95 17.30 3.69 -5.43
N LYS A 96 18.31 2.84 -5.46
CA LYS A 96 18.58 1.93 -6.57
C LYS A 96 17.94 0.59 -6.26
N GLU A 97 16.94 0.21 -7.05
CA GLU A 97 16.23 -1.05 -6.94
C GLU A 97 16.66 -1.99 -8.07
N THR A 98 17.25 -3.12 -7.69
CA THR A 98 17.55 -4.20 -8.64
C THR A 98 16.48 -5.27 -8.54
N THR A 99 15.76 -5.53 -9.63
CA THR A 99 14.79 -6.63 -9.74
C THR A 99 15.23 -7.57 -10.86
N GLY A 100 15.84 -8.70 -10.49
CA GLY A 100 16.41 -9.63 -11.46
C GLY A 100 17.58 -8.99 -12.22
N SER A 101 17.46 -8.84 -13.54
CA SER A 101 18.45 -8.19 -14.41
C SER A 101 18.18 -6.70 -14.66
N THR A 102 17.04 -6.17 -14.20
CA THR A 102 16.65 -4.77 -14.42
C THR A 102 17.05 -3.94 -13.21
N GLU A 103 17.82 -2.89 -13.47
CA GLU A 103 18.19 -1.88 -12.48
C GLU A 103 17.35 -0.62 -12.73
N ARG A 104 16.70 -0.11 -11.69
CA ARG A 104 16.01 1.19 -11.72
C ARG A 104 16.50 2.05 -10.58
N THR A 105 16.71 3.33 -10.86
CA THR A 105 17.13 4.30 -9.86
C THR A 105 16.03 5.34 -9.69
N PHE A 106 15.65 5.58 -8.45
CA PHE A 106 14.59 6.49 -8.06
C PHE A 106 15.16 7.59 -7.17
N ALA A 107 14.73 8.83 -7.37
CA ALA A 107 14.92 9.93 -6.43
C ALA A 107 13.69 10.02 -5.53
N CYS A 108 13.86 9.68 -4.26
CA CYS A 108 12.85 9.80 -3.23
C CYS A 108 13.07 11.11 -2.47
N ILE A 109 12.04 11.95 -2.43
CA ILE A 109 12.08 13.27 -1.81
C ILE A 109 11.20 13.24 -0.58
N GLU A 110 11.80 13.59 0.56
CA GLU A 110 11.11 13.76 1.82
C GLU A 110 10.67 15.22 1.96
N SER A 111 9.61 15.57 1.24
CA SER A 111 9.00 16.89 1.34
C SER A 111 7.94 16.94 2.44
N LYS A 112 7.84 18.10 3.10
CA LYS A 112 6.70 18.42 3.98
C LYS A 112 5.37 18.53 3.22
N ILE A 113 5.43 18.76 1.90
CA ILE A 113 4.25 18.85 1.03
C ILE A 113 3.74 17.44 0.69
N LYS A 114 4.63 16.61 0.13
CA LYS A 114 4.32 15.23 -0.25
C LYS A 114 5.60 14.42 -0.42
N THR A 115 5.71 13.31 0.31
CA THR A 115 6.78 12.33 0.09
C THR A 115 6.49 11.54 -1.19
N GLY A 116 7.50 11.39 -2.06
CA GLY A 116 7.35 10.67 -3.33
C GLY A 116 8.68 10.23 -3.93
N CYS A 117 8.66 9.11 -4.65
CA CYS A 117 9.79 8.59 -5.40
C CYS A 117 9.55 8.73 -6.89
N TYR A 118 10.53 9.29 -7.59
CA TYR A 118 10.47 9.61 -9.02
C TYR A 118 11.58 8.88 -9.76
N ASP A 119 11.28 8.31 -10.92
CA ASP A 119 12.30 7.66 -11.76
C ASP A 119 13.35 8.68 -12.21
N LEU A 120 14.63 8.34 -12.09
CA LEU A 120 15.69 9.10 -12.75
C LEU A 120 15.73 8.81 -14.25
N LEU A 121 16.08 9.84 -15.01
CA LEU A 121 16.36 9.78 -16.44
C LEU A 121 17.83 9.48 -16.72
#